data_AF-A0A2G6ERK8-F1
#
_entry.id   AF-A0A2G6ERK8-F1
#
_cell.length_a   1.000
_cell.length_b   1.000
_cell.length_c   1.000
_cell.angle_alpha   90.00
_cell.angle_beta   90.00
_cell.angle_gamma   90.00
#
_symmetry.space_group_name_H-M   'P 1'
#
loop_
_entity.id
_entity.type
_entity.pdbx_description
1 polymer ?
#
loop_
_entity_poly.entity_id
_entity_poly.type
_entity_poly.pdbx_seq_one_letter_code
_entity_poly.pdbx_strand_id
1 'polypeptide(L)'
;AMIVAQIILIFPIVCGLSYQAFYAKRLYLNDLFFSLQISRSKRIQTLIRETRPAIFAAIVTGLGRGLAEVGAVMIVGGNILHHTRTMTTAIALETAKGELITAVSLGLILLTIALLLNSGLAVINQRFGPRYA
;
A
#
# COMPACT_ATOMS: atom_id res chain seq x y z
N ALA A 1 -18.70 4.77 6.23
CA ALA A 1 -18.01 6.03 5.87
C ALA A 1 -16.48 5.88 5.89
N MET A 2 -15.87 5.40 6.99
CA MET A 2 -14.40 5.25 7.12
C MET A 2 -13.70 4.49 5.97
N ILE A 3 -14.29 3.38 5.51
CA ILE A 3 -13.74 2.58 4.39
C ILE A 3 -13.63 3.42 3.10
N VAL A 4 -14.63 4.26 2.82
CA VAL A 4 -14.64 5.11 1.62
C VAL A 4 -13.51 6.15 1.69
N ALA A 5 -13.28 6.74 2.87
CA ALA A 5 -12.16 7.67 3.08
C ALA A 5 -10.81 6.98 2.82
N GLN A 6 -10.63 5.76 3.30
CA GLN A 6 -9.40 5.00 3.02
C GLN A 6 -9.27 4.63 1.53
N ILE A 7 -10.35 4.26 0.86
CA ILE A 7 -10.31 3.97 -0.58
C ILE A 7 -9.86 5.21 -1.36
N ILE A 8 -10.42 6.38 -1.08
CA ILE A 8 -10.08 7.63 -1.78
C ILE A 8 -8.58 7.96 -1.63
N LEU A 9 -8.00 7.70 -0.46
CA LEU A 9 -6.58 7.96 -0.19
C LEU A 9 -5.64 6.91 -0.80
N ILE A 10 -6.00 5.63 -0.70
CA ILE A 10 -5.12 4.52 -1.07
C ILE A 10 -5.18 4.24 -2.58
N PHE A 11 -6.35 4.40 -3.21
CA PHE A 11 -6.58 4.10 -4.61
C PHE A 11 -5.57 4.77 -5.57
N PRO A 12 -5.33 6.09 -5.54
CA PRO A 12 -4.42 6.72 -6.49
C PRO A 12 -2.97 6.22 -6.34
N ILE A 13 -2.55 5.85 -5.13
CA ILE A 13 -1.21 5.31 -4.86
C ILE A 13 -1.06 3.94 -5.53
N VAL A 14 -2.02 3.03 -5.29
CA VAL A 14 -1.98 1.68 -5.87
C VAL A 14 -2.09 1.76 -7.39
N CYS A 15 -2.98 2.60 -7.92
CA CYS A 15 -3.14 2.81 -9.36
C CYS A 15 -1.88 3.36 -10.02
N GLY A 16 -1.26 4.39 -9.43
CA GLY A 16 -0.05 5.02 -9.98
C GLY A 16 1.13 4.05 -10.04
N LEU A 17 1.40 3.34 -8.94
CA LEU A 17 2.48 2.35 -8.88
C LEU A 17 2.23 1.16 -9.81
N SER A 18 0.99 0.68 -9.88
CA SER A 18 0.62 -0.38 -10.82
C SER A 18 0.82 0.08 -12.25
N TYR A 19 0.33 1.27 -12.60
CA TYR A 19 0.48 1.84 -13.94
C TYR A 19 1.95 1.97 -14.35
N GLN A 20 2.80 2.46 -13.45
CA GLN A 20 4.24 2.58 -13.70
C GLN A 20 4.87 1.20 -14.01
N ALA A 21 4.52 0.17 -13.23
CA ALA A 21 5.01 -1.19 -13.45
C ALA A 21 4.52 -1.77 -14.80
N PHE A 22 3.24 -1.55 -15.13
CA PHE A 22 2.67 -1.94 -16.43
C PHE A 22 3.38 -1.25 -17.59
N TYR A 23 3.61 0.06 -17.49
CA TYR A 23 4.24 0.85 -18.54
C TYR A 23 5.69 0.41 -18.78
N ALA A 24 6.49 0.28 -17.72
CA ALA A 24 7.87 -0.16 -17.81
C ALA A 24 8.00 -1.56 -18.44
N LYS A 25 7.19 -2.52 -17.97
CA LYS A 25 7.21 -3.89 -18.50
C LYS A 25 6.68 -3.96 -19.94
N ARG A 26 5.68 -3.14 -20.29
CA ARG A 26 5.15 -3.08 -21.66
C ARG A 26 6.21 -2.56 -22.63
N LEU A 27 6.97 -1.52 -22.25
CA LEU A 27 8.03 -0.96 -23.08
C LEU A 27 9.12 -2.01 -23.34
N TYR A 28 9.55 -2.71 -22.30
CA TYR A 28 10.54 -3.78 -22.38
C TYR A 28 10.11 -4.97 -23.26
N LEU A 29 8.84 -5.39 -23.16
CA LEU A 29 8.33 -6.53 -23.92
C LEU A 29 7.77 -6.17 -25.30
N ASN A 30 7.72 -4.89 -25.69
CA ASN A 30 6.99 -4.46 -26.88
C ASN A 30 7.55 -5.09 -28.16
N ASP A 31 8.87 -5.09 -28.29
CA ASP A 31 9.57 -5.65 -29.45
C ASP A 31 9.37 -7.16 -29.52
N LEU A 32 9.46 -7.86 -28.38
CA LEU A 32 9.21 -9.29 -28.29
C LEU A 32 7.77 -9.66 -28.69
N PHE A 33 6.79 -8.87 -28.24
CA PHE A 33 5.39 -9.09 -28.62
C PHE A 33 5.13 -8.82 -30.09
N PHE A 34 5.89 -7.91 -30.72
CA PHE A 34 5.80 -7.64 -32.15
C PHE A 34 6.40 -8.80 -32.95
N SER A 35 7.61 -9.27 -32.60
CA SER A 35 8.26 -10.40 -33.27
C SER A 35 7.47 -11.70 -33.19
N LEU A 36 6.84 -11.98 -32.04
CA LEU A 36 6.04 -13.19 -31.83
C LEU A 36 4.58 -13.07 -32.30
N GLN A 37 4.19 -11.93 -32.86
CA GLN A 37 2.81 -11.64 -33.33
C GLN A 37 1.72 -12.02 -32.31
N ILE A 38 2.00 -11.79 -31.01
CA ILE A 38 1.10 -12.20 -29.93
C ILE A 38 -0.18 -11.34 -29.95
N SER A 39 -1.34 -12.01 -29.89
CA SER A 39 -2.65 -11.35 -29.85
C SER A 39 -2.82 -10.43 -28.63
N ARG A 40 -3.66 -9.39 -28.75
CA ARG A 40 -3.84 -8.35 -27.72
C ARG A 40 -4.21 -8.93 -26.34
N SER A 41 -5.12 -9.92 -26.31
CA SER A 41 -5.57 -10.54 -25.05
C SER A 41 -4.44 -11.30 -24.35
N LYS A 42 -3.62 -12.06 -25.12
CA LYS A 42 -2.45 -12.75 -24.57
C LYS A 42 -1.40 -11.76 -24.08
N ARG A 43 -1.20 -10.65 -24.81
CA ARG A 43 -0.28 -9.56 -24.40
C ARG A 43 -0.64 -9.00 -23.02
N ILE A 44 -1.92 -8.69 -22.80
CA ILE A 44 -2.42 -8.19 -21.51
C ILE A 44 -2.24 -9.24 -20.41
N GLN A 45 -2.60 -10.50 -20.67
CA GLN A 45 -2.48 -11.57 -19.69
C GLN A 45 -1.02 -11.80 -19.25
N THR A 46 -0.09 -11.81 -20.21
CA THR A 46 1.36 -11.92 -19.92
C THR A 46 1.82 -10.72 -19.10
N LEU A 47 1.43 -9.51 -19.49
CA LEU A 47 1.83 -8.30 -18.78
C LEU A 47 1.35 -8.32 -17.32
N ILE A 48 0.09 -8.71 -17.07
CA ILE A 48 -0.46 -8.86 -15.72
C ILE A 48 0.30 -9.92 -14.91
N ARG A 49 0.64 -11.07 -15.51
CA ARG A 49 1.37 -12.14 -14.82
C ARG A 49 2.78 -11.71 -14.42
N GLU A 50 3.46 -11.00 -15.30
CA GLU A 50 4.83 -10.53 -15.10
C GLU A 50 4.91 -9.36 -14.10
N THR A 51 3.88 -8.51 -14.01
CA THR A 51 3.86 -7.38 -13.07
C THR A 51 3.27 -7.73 -11.70
N ARG A 52 2.84 -8.98 -11.46
CA ARG A 52 2.27 -9.40 -10.16
C ARG A 52 3.11 -9.00 -8.95
N PRO A 53 4.44 -9.22 -8.90
CA PRO A 53 5.24 -8.82 -7.75
C PRO A 53 5.18 -7.31 -7.48
N ALA A 54 5.20 -6.50 -8.54
CA ALA A 54 5.10 -5.05 -8.45
C ALA A 54 3.70 -4.59 -8.00
N ILE A 55 2.63 -5.28 -8.42
CA ILE A 55 1.26 -5.00 -7.95
C ILE A 55 1.13 -5.34 -6.46
N PHE A 56 1.69 -6.45 -6.00
CA PHE A 56 1.73 -6.78 -4.58
C PHE A 56 2.48 -5.71 -3.78
N ALA A 57 3.62 -5.24 -4.28
CA ALA A 57 4.35 -4.13 -3.68
C ALA A 57 3.50 -2.86 -3.61
N ALA A 58 2.79 -2.50 -4.68
CA ALA A 58 1.90 -1.35 -4.72
C ALA A 58 0.77 -1.44 -3.67
N ILE A 59 0.16 -2.62 -3.53
CA ILE A 59 -0.89 -2.87 -2.53
C ILE A 59 -0.35 -2.68 -1.11
N VAL A 60 0.83 -3.24 -0.80
CA VAL A 60 1.43 -3.11 0.53
C VAL A 60 1.83 -1.68 0.83
N THR A 61 2.38 -0.94 -0.15
CA THR A 61 2.62 0.51 -0.03
C THR A 61 1.33 1.27 0.27
N GLY A 62 0.23 0.94 -0.41
CA GLY A 62 -1.09 1.49 -0.13
C GLY A 62 -1.59 1.17 1.29
N LEU A 63 -1.35 -0.06 1.76
CA LEU A 63 -1.63 -0.50 3.12
C LEU A 63 -0.85 0.33 4.15
N GLY A 64 0.44 0.59 3.90
CA GLY A 64 1.27 1.47 4.71
C GLY A 64 0.70 2.89 4.79
N ARG A 65 0.20 3.43 3.68
CA ARG A 65 -0.51 4.72 3.68
C ARG A 65 -1.77 4.67 4.56
N GLY A 66 -2.57 3.63 4.42
CA GLY A 66 -3.81 3.45 5.21
C GLY A 66 -3.55 3.34 6.71
N LEU A 67 -2.51 2.60 7.10
CA LEU A 67 -2.11 2.44 8.51
C LEU A 67 -1.62 3.75 9.14
N ALA A 68 -0.99 4.63 8.36
CA ALA A 68 -0.49 5.93 8.82
C ALA A 68 -1.57 7.03 8.82
N GLU A 69 -2.74 6.79 8.23
CA GLU A 69 -3.77 7.82 8.11
C GLU A 69 -4.53 8.03 9.44
N VAL A 70 -4.53 9.27 9.91
CA VAL A 70 -5.17 9.66 11.17
C VAL A 70 -6.19 10.77 10.95
N GLY A 71 -5.85 11.77 10.14
CA GLY A 71 -6.67 12.97 9.94
C GLY A 71 -8.03 12.66 9.31
N ALA A 72 -8.03 12.02 8.14
CA ALA A 72 -9.28 11.65 7.47
C ALA A 72 -10.13 10.69 8.33
N VAL A 73 -9.47 9.79 9.07
CA VAL A 73 -10.13 8.82 9.95
C VAL A 73 -10.77 9.51 11.16
N MET A 74 -10.11 10.50 11.78
CA MET A 74 -10.68 11.28 12.87
C MET A 74 -11.92 12.07 12.43
N ILE A 75 -11.89 12.68 11.24
CA ILE A 75 -13.01 13.49 10.72
C ILE A 75 -14.24 12.62 10.43
N VAL A 76 -14.04 11.44 9.85
CA VAL A 76 -15.13 10.55 9.38
C VAL A 76 -15.66 9.64 10.51
N GLY A 77 -15.27 9.89 11.76
CA GLY A 77 -15.79 9.18 12.93
C GLY A 77 -15.07 7.86 13.26
N GLY A 78 -13.80 7.71 12.89
CA GLY A 78 -12.97 6.55 13.21
C GLY A 78 -12.37 6.56 14.62
N ASN A 79 -13.03 7.22 15.60
CA ASN A 79 -12.57 7.31 17.00
C ASN A 79 -13.63 6.79 18.00
N ILE A 80 -14.55 5.92 17.58
CA ILE A 80 -15.58 5.37 18.47
C ILE A 80 -15.00 4.13 19.17
N LEU A 81 -14.88 4.20 20.50
CA LEU A 81 -14.39 3.09 21.32
C LEU A 81 -15.23 1.83 21.06
N HIS A 82 -14.57 0.67 20.92
CA HIS A 82 -15.19 -0.63 20.62
C HIS A 82 -15.99 -0.72 19.31
N HIS A 83 -15.95 0.29 18.43
CA HIS A 83 -16.62 0.25 17.13
C HIS A 83 -15.67 0.55 15.96
N THR A 84 -15.09 1.75 15.92
CA THR A 84 -14.32 2.25 14.76
C THR A 84 -12.95 2.81 15.13
N ARG A 85 -12.60 2.85 16.42
CA ARG A 85 -11.32 3.37 16.90
C ARG A 85 -10.15 2.52 16.39
N THR A 86 -9.24 3.16 15.67
CA THR A 86 -7.98 2.57 15.22
C THR A 86 -6.86 2.89 16.22
N MET A 87 -5.76 2.16 16.15
CA MET A 87 -4.58 2.44 16.98
C MET A 87 -4.06 3.86 16.76
N THR A 88 -4.07 4.35 15.52
CA THR A 88 -3.66 5.72 15.19
C THR A 88 -4.58 6.79 15.77
N THR A 89 -5.91 6.62 15.72
CA THR A 89 -6.84 7.57 16.33
C THR A 89 -6.82 7.50 17.85
N ALA A 90 -6.54 6.33 18.43
CA ALA A 90 -6.30 6.18 19.86
C ALA A 90 -5.04 6.94 20.30
N ILE A 91 -3.92 6.82 19.56
CA ILE A 91 -2.69 7.58 19.85
C ILE A 91 -2.97 9.08 19.83
N ALA A 92 -3.65 9.57 18.79
CA ALA A 92 -4.02 10.98 18.68
C ALA A 92 -4.94 11.45 19.83
N LEU A 93 -5.92 10.62 20.21
CA LEU A 93 -6.84 10.92 21.31
C LEU A 93 -6.12 10.98 22.66
N GLU A 94 -5.28 9.99 22.98
CA GLU A 94 -4.54 9.96 24.25
C GLU A 94 -3.52 11.11 24.32
N THR A 95 -2.92 11.48 23.19
CA THR A 95 -2.04 12.66 23.10
C THR A 95 -2.82 13.96 23.38
N ALA A 96 -4.01 14.10 22.82
CA ALA A 96 -4.88 15.27 23.04
C ALA A 96 -5.41 15.37 24.48
N LYS A 97 -5.50 14.25 25.21
CA LYS A 97 -5.84 14.20 26.64
C LYS A 97 -4.67 14.53 27.58
N GLY A 98 -3.43 14.56 27.06
CA GLY A 98 -2.21 14.69 27.86
C GLY A 98 -1.67 13.37 28.42
N GLU A 99 -2.27 12.23 28.08
CA GLU A 99 -1.86 10.88 28.51
C GLU A 99 -0.72 10.34 27.63
N LEU A 100 0.43 11.02 27.68
CA LEU A 100 1.57 10.75 26.79
C LEU A 100 2.17 9.36 26.99
N ILE A 101 2.14 8.82 28.20
CA ILE A 101 2.67 7.48 28.52
C ILE A 101 1.94 6.43 27.68
N THR A 102 0.60 6.48 27.67
CA THR A 102 -0.25 5.57 26.91
C THR A 102 -0.08 5.77 25.41
N ALA A 103 -0.05 7.03 24.96
CA ALA A 103 0.14 7.37 23.55
C ALA A 103 1.48 6.86 22.98
N VAL A 104 2.58 7.06 23.71
CA VAL A 104 3.92 6.60 23.32
C VAL A 104 3.99 5.08 23.31
N SER A 105 3.38 4.41 24.29
CA SER A 105 3.35 2.94 24.35
C SER A 105 2.65 2.35 23.13
N LEU A 106 1.48 2.87 22.76
CA LEU A 106 0.75 2.48 21.54
C LEU A 106 1.54 2.83 20.27
N GLY A 107 2.21 3.99 20.24
CA GLY A 107 3.04 4.42 19.13
C GLY A 107 4.21 3.48 18.86
N LEU A 108 4.90 3.01 19.90
CA LEU A 108 5.99 2.04 19.76
C LEU A 108 5.51 0.70 19.23
N ILE A 109 4.35 0.21 19.69
CA ILE A 109 3.76 -1.03 19.17
C ILE A 109 3.43 -0.87 17.68
N LEU A 110 2.76 0.23 17.32
CA LEU A 110 2.40 0.51 15.93
C LEU A 110 3.63 0.62 15.03
N LEU A 111 4.67 1.31 15.49
CA LEU A 111 5.92 1.49 14.77
C LEU A 111 6.64 0.15 14.55
N THR A 112 6.64 -0.72 15.57
CA THR A 112 7.22 -2.07 15.45
C THR A 112 6.48 -2.90 14.40
N ILE A 113 5.15 -2.89 14.42
CA ILE A 113 4.33 -3.58 13.42
C ILE A 113 4.59 -3.03 12.02
N ALA A 114 4.62 -1.70 11.88
CA ALA A 114 4.86 -1.04 10.60
C ALA A 114 6.24 -1.38 10.02
N LEU A 115 7.29 -1.40 10.86
CA LEU A 115 8.63 -1.80 10.44
C LEU A 115 8.67 -3.27 10.00
N LEU A 116 8.07 -4.19 10.77
CA LEU A 116 8.04 -5.61 10.41
C LEU A 116 7.35 -5.85 9.07
N LEU A 117 6.21 -5.20 8.82
CA LEU A 117 5.48 -5.30 7.55
C LEU A 117 6.31 -4.74 6.38
N ASN A 118 6.87 -3.54 6.53
CA ASN A 118 7.65 -2.89 5.47
C ASN A 118 8.97 -3.63 5.18
N SER A 119 9.68 -4.08 6.21
CA SER A 119 10.90 -4.88 6.06
C SER A 119 10.61 -6.24 5.42
N GLY A 120 9.53 -6.90 5.81
CA GLY A 120 9.08 -8.13 5.17
C GLY A 120 8.84 -7.96 3.67
N LEU A 121 8.17 -6.87 3.27
CA LEU A 121 7.99 -6.53 1.86
C LEU A 121 9.32 -6.27 1.16
N ALA A 122 10.21 -5.49 1.77
CA ALA A 122 11.50 -5.16 1.18
C ALA A 122 12.31 -6.44 0.87
N VAL A 123 12.30 -7.43 1.76
CA VAL A 123 12.96 -8.72 1.53
C VAL A 123 12.30 -9.49 0.38
N ILE A 124 10.97 -9.52 0.31
CA ILE A 124 10.24 -10.17 -0.79
C ILE A 124 10.56 -9.48 -2.12
N ASN A 125 10.50 -8.15 -2.16
CA ASN A 125 10.84 -7.38 -3.35
C ASN A 125 12.31 -7.51 -3.75
N GLN A 126 13.26 -7.68 -2.84
CA GLN A 126 14.65 -7.93 -3.22
C GLN A 126 14.83 -9.33 -3.82
N ARG A 127 14.06 -10.32 -3.36
CA ARG A 127 14.10 -11.70 -3.89
C ARG A 127 13.36 -11.88 -5.22
N PHE A 128 12.27 -11.14 -5.44
CA PHE A 128 11.40 -11.26 -6.61
C PHE A 128 11.40 -10.01 -7.51
N GLY A 129 12.22 -9.02 -7.17
CA GLY A 129 12.24 -7.70 -7.78
C GLY A 129 12.80 -7.77 -9.20
N PRO A 130 12.10 -7.16 -10.18
CA PRO A 130 12.61 -7.10 -11.53
C PRO A 130 13.93 -6.33 -11.61
N ARG A 131 14.99 -6.99 -12.09
CA ARG A 131 16.26 -6.38 -12.55
C ARG A 131 16.04 -5.63 -13.88
N TYR A 132 15.11 -4.68 -13.93
CA TYR A 132 15.00 -3.76 -15.07
C TYR A 132 15.57 -2.42 -14.65
N ALA A 133 16.91 -2.39 -14.58
CA ALA A 133 17.70 -1.18 -14.75
C ALA A 133 18.23 -1.19 -16.19
#